data_AF-A0A381ST70-F1
#
_entry.id   AF-A0A381ST70-F1
#
_cell.length_a   1.000
_cell.length_b   1.000
_cell.length_c   1.000
_cell.angle_alpha   90.00
_cell.angle_beta   90.00
_cell.angle_gamma   90.00
#
_symmetry.space_group_name_H-M   'P 1'
#
loop_
_entity.id
_entity.type
_entity.pdbx_description
1 polymer ?
#
loop_
_entity_poly.entity_id
_entity_poly.type
_entity_poly.pdbx_seq_one_letter_code
_entity_poly.pdbx_strand_id
1 'polypeptide(L)'
;MTDLVALTAELVDIPSVSFDEAALATRIEADLRGVPGLAVDRVGDNLVARTELDRAQRLVIGGHTDTVPGDTAAGARIDGDTCWGLGSA
;
A
#
# COMPACT_ATOMS: atom_id res chain seq x y z
N MET A 1 13.24 -12.18 3.05
CA MET A 1 11.83 -12.58 3.15
C MET A 1 11.12 -11.47 3.89
N THR A 2 10.06 -10.89 3.34
CA THR A 2 9.33 -9.78 3.96
C THR A 2 8.32 -10.35 4.95
N ASP A 3 8.30 -9.81 6.17
CA ASP A 3 7.24 -10.09 7.13
C ASP A 3 6.02 -9.23 6.77
N LEU A 4 4.92 -9.89 6.41
CA LEU A 4 3.70 -9.21 5.97
C LEU A 4 3.00 -8.47 7.11
N VAL A 5 3.01 -9.01 8.33
CA VAL A 5 2.37 -8.35 9.49
C VAL A 5 3.13 -7.09 9.85
N ALA A 6 4.47 -7.15 9.82
CA ALA A 6 5.32 -5.99 10.03
C ALA A 6 5.14 -4.93 8.93
N LEU A 7 5.07 -5.34 7.65
CA LEU A 7 4.83 -4.42 6.54
C LEU A 7 3.44 -3.77 6.63
N THR A 8 2.40 -4.54 6.97
CA THR A 8 1.06 -3.98 7.17
C THR A 8 1.06 -2.95 8.29
N ALA A 9 1.73 -3.22 9.42
CA ALA A 9 1.85 -2.25 10.51
C ALA A 9 2.58 -0.97 10.06
N GLU A 10 3.67 -1.09 9.30
CA GLU A 10 4.40 0.05 8.74
C GLU A 10 3.52 0.92 7.83
N LEU A 11 2.67 0.30 6.99
CA LEU A 11 1.76 1.04 6.11
C LEU A 11 0.62 1.70 6.89
N VAL A 12 0.09 1.04 7.92
CA VAL A 12 -0.97 1.58 8.81
C VAL A 12 -0.46 2.78 9.62
N ASP A 13 0.83 2.84 9.94
CA ASP A 13 1.47 3.97 10.61
C ASP A 13 1.57 5.23 9.73
N ILE A 14 1.26 5.13 8.42
CA ILE A 14 1.24 6.27 7.51
C ILE A 14 -0.22 6.71 7.32
N PRO A 15 -0.64 7.87 7.85
CA PRO A 15 -1.98 8.40 7.63
C PRO A 15 -2.30 8.53 6.14
N SER A 16 -3.50 8.09 5.77
CA SER A 16 -4.00 8.14 4.39
C SER A 16 -5.49 8.42 4.37
N VAL A 17 -5.98 9.39 5.15
CA VAL A 17 -7.41 9.75 5.10
C VAL A 17 -7.77 10.12 3.66
N SER A 18 -8.97 9.78 3.18
CA SER A 18 -9.38 10.09 1.81
C SER A 18 -9.04 11.53 1.41
N PHE A 19 -8.39 11.67 0.25
CA PHE A 19 -7.78 12.90 -0.29
C PHE A 19 -6.46 13.39 0.35
N ASP A 20 -5.85 12.61 1.24
CA ASP A 20 -4.54 12.87 1.85
C ASP A 20 -3.62 11.62 1.82
N GLU A 21 -3.66 10.88 0.71
CA GLU A 21 -2.95 9.60 0.54
C GLU A 21 -1.51 9.76 0.03
N ALA A 22 -1.09 10.99 -0.32
CA ALA A 22 0.14 11.27 -1.05
C ALA A 22 1.41 10.69 -0.38
N ALA A 23 1.46 10.68 0.95
CA ALA A 23 2.58 10.12 1.71
C ALA A 23 2.66 8.59 1.55
N LEU A 24 1.54 7.89 1.73
CA LEU A 24 1.43 6.44 1.57
C LEU A 24 1.67 6.03 0.10
N ALA A 25 1.09 6.75 -0.85
CA ALA A 25 1.34 6.54 -2.28
C ALA A 25 2.83 6.67 -2.62
N THR A 26 3.53 7.69 -2.08
CA THR A 26 4.97 7.86 -2.30
C THR A 26 5.78 6.70 -1.72
N ARG A 27 5.42 6.21 -0.53
CA ARG A 27 6.06 5.04 0.11
C ARG A 27 5.90 3.77 -0.73
N ILE A 28 4.69 3.50 -1.23
CA ILE A 28 4.38 2.31 -2.06
C ILE A 28 5.05 2.43 -3.44
N GLU A 29 5.07 3.62 -4.04
CA GLU A 29 5.73 3.86 -5.32
C GLU A 29 7.22 3.50 -5.28
N ALA A 30 7.92 3.84 -4.19
CA ALA A 30 9.32 3.50 -3.99
C ALA A 30 9.55 1.97 -3.99
N ASP A 31 8.69 1.21 -3.30
CA ASP A 31 8.76 -0.25 -3.29
C ASP A 31 8.49 -0.85 -4.67
N LEU A 32 7.42 -0.40 -5.34
CA LEU A 32 7.03 -0.89 -6.66
C LEU A 32 8.13 -0.63 -7.70
N ARG A 33 8.76 0.55 -7.66
CA ARG A 33 9.89 0.88 -8.55
C ARG A 33 11.15 0.06 -8.26
N GLY A 34 11.29 -0.47 -7.05
CA GLY A 34 12.36 -1.39 -6.67
C GLY A 34 12.19 -2.81 -7.22
N VAL A 35 11.00 -3.17 -7.71
CA VAL A 35 10.71 -4.52 -8.24
C VAL A 35 11.17 -4.63 -9.70
N PRO A 36 12.13 -5.52 -10.02
CA PRO A 36 12.59 -5.70 -11.39
C PRO A 36 11.46 -6.18 -12.32
N GLY A 37 11.29 -5.51 -13.46
CA GLY A 37 10.31 -5.90 -14.48
C GLY A 37 8.92 -5.27 -14.32
N LEU A 38 8.70 -4.41 -13.32
CA LEU A 38 7.51 -3.56 -13.24
C LEU A 38 7.74 -2.20 -13.92
N ALA A 39 6.84 -1.84 -14.83
CA ALA A 39 6.63 -0.46 -15.23
C ALA A 39 5.63 0.18 -14.26
N VAL A 40 5.98 1.32 -13.67
CA VAL A 40 5.17 2.02 -12.66
C VAL A 40 4.80 3.40 -13.19
N ASP A 41 3.50 3.68 -13.27
CA ASP A 41 2.94 4.98 -13.60
C ASP A 41 2.19 5.57 -12.39
N ARG A 42 2.28 6.89 -12.20
CA ARG A 42 1.56 7.62 -11.15
C ARG A 42 0.58 8.60 -11.76
N VAL A 43 -0.66 8.59 -11.28
CA VAL A 43 -1.75 9.48 -11.71
C VAL A 43 -2.43 10.08 -10.47
N GLY A 44 -2.01 11.29 -10.08
CA GLY A 44 -2.35 11.81 -8.75
C GLY A 44 -1.78 10.90 -7.66
N ASP A 45 -2.60 10.49 -6.70
CA ASP A 45 -2.21 9.52 -5.65
C ASP A 45 -2.54 8.07 -6.01
N ASN A 46 -2.88 7.80 -7.27
CA ASN A 46 -3.04 6.44 -7.78
C ASN A 46 -1.74 5.92 -8.38
N LEU A 47 -1.47 4.63 -8.16
CA LEU A 47 -0.33 3.92 -8.73
C LEU A 47 -0.81 2.78 -9.63
N VAL A 48 -0.19 2.66 -10.79
CA VAL A 48 -0.38 1.52 -11.70
C VAL A 48 0.97 0.87 -11.95
N ALA A 49 1.15 -0.34 -11.42
CA ALA A 49 2.31 -1.17 -11.71
C ALA A 49 1.92 -2.36 -12.59
N ARG A 50 2.70 -2.62 -13.65
CA ARG A 50 2.42 -3.71 -14.60
C ARG A 50 3.69 -4.38 -15.10
N THR A 51 3.54 -5.65 -15.47
CA THR A 51 4.54 -6.41 -16.22
C THR A 51 4.15 -6.48 -17.70
N GLU A 52 5.12 -6.55 -18.61
CA GLU A 52 4.91 -6.81 -20.04
C GLU A 52 5.43 -8.22 -20.40
N LEU A 53 4.62 -9.25 -20.12
CA LEU A 53 5.02 -10.66 -20.23
C LEU A 53 4.58 -11.36 -21.53
N ASP A 54 3.97 -10.63 -22.46
CA ASP A 54 3.42 -11.16 -23.73
C ASP A 54 2.55 -12.43 -23.54
N ARG A 55 1.60 -12.36 -22.61
CA ARG A 55 0.69 -13.46 -22.30
C ARG A 55 -0.69 -13.18 -22.86
N ALA A 56 -1.38 -14.24 -23.28
CA ALA A 56 -2.75 -14.17 -23.80
C ALA A 56 -3.79 -13.70 -22.76
N GLN A 57 -3.45 -13.74 -21.46
CA GLN A 57 -4.31 -13.34 -20.36
C GLN A 57 -3.57 -12.39 -19.42
N ARG A 58 -4.31 -11.43 -18.84
CA ARG A 58 -3.80 -10.44 -17.88
C ARG A 58 -4.66 -10.46 -16.63
N LEU A 59 -4.02 -10.57 -15.46
CA LEU A 59 -4.64 -10.41 -14.16
C LEU A 59 -4.52 -8.94 -13.73
N VAL A 60 -5.60 -8.39 -13.18
CA VAL A 60 -5.61 -7.07 -12.55
C VAL A 60 -5.89 -7.27 -11.06
N ILE A 61 -5.05 -6.69 -10.22
CA ILE A 61 -5.24 -6.63 -8.77
C ILE A 61 -5.48 -5.16 -8.44
N GLY A 62 -6.61 -4.87 -7.81
CA GLY A 62 -6.99 -3.52 -7.40
C GLY A 62 -7.25 -3.45 -5.91
N GLY A 63 -6.96 -2.29 -5.34
CA GLY A 63 -7.21 -1.92 -3.94
C GLY A 63 -7.12 -0.40 -3.81
N HIS A 64 -7.55 0.13 -2.67
CA HIS A 64 -7.44 1.56 -2.36
C HIS A 64 -6.45 1.75 -1.21
N THR A 65 -5.79 2.90 -1.17
CA THR A 65 -4.83 3.27 -0.13
C THR A 65 -5.44 4.16 0.94
N ASP A 66 -6.65 4.68 0.70
CA ASP A 66 -7.29 5.62 1.58
C ASP A 66 -8.01 4.97 2.76
N THR A 67 -8.20 5.77 3.81
CA THR A 67 -8.91 5.41 5.03
C THR A 67 -10.00 6.43 5.32
N VAL A 68 -10.98 6.03 6.12
CA VAL A 68 -11.94 6.97 6.72
C VAL A 68 -11.25 7.85 7.76
N PRO A 69 -11.79 9.03 8.11
CA PRO A 69 -11.29 9.81 9.24
C PRO A 69 -11.33 9.00 10.55
N GLY A 70 -10.28 9.09 11.36
CA GLY A 70 -10.17 8.36 12.62
C GLY A 70 -8.91 8.72 13.40
N ASP A 71 -8.67 8.01 14.50
CA ASP A 71 -7.45 8.18 15.31
C ASP A 71 -6.27 7.47 14.64
N THR A 72 -5.37 8.26 14.04
CA THR A 72 -4.10 7.80 13.49
C THR A 72 -2.94 7.94 14.48
N ALA A 73 -3.14 8.64 15.61
CA ALA A 73 -2.09 8.88 16.60
C ALA A 73 -1.80 7.62 17.44
N ALA A 74 -2.77 6.72 17.57
CA ALA A 74 -2.58 5.42 18.21
C ALA A 74 -1.60 4.51 17.44
N GLY A 75 -1.44 4.73 16.12
CA GLY A 75 -0.60 3.93 15.24
C GLY A 75 -1.02 2.46 15.13
N ALA A 76 -0.17 1.67 14.47
CA ALA A 76 -0.31 0.24 14.39
C ALA A 76 0.16 -0.44 15.70
N ARG A 77 -0.56 -1.48 16.11
CA ARG A 77 -0.16 -2.35 17.22
C ARG A 77 -0.22 -3.80 16.77
N ILE A 78 0.90 -4.51 16.91
CA ILE A 78 0.95 -5.95 16.68
C ILE A 78 0.71 -6.68 18.01
N ASP A 79 -0.20 -7.65 17.99
CA ASP A 79 -0.54 -8.52 19.11
C ASP A 79 -0.60 -9.97 18.63
N GLY A 80 0.47 -10.73 18.90
CA GLY A 80 0.64 -12.05 18.31
C GLY A 80 0.76 -12.00 16.79
N ASP A 81 -0.22 -12.59 16.10
CA ASP A 81 -0.34 -12.62 14.63
C ASP A 81 -1.31 -11.56 14.09
N THR A 82 -1.82 -10.68 14.95
CA THR A 82 -2.85 -9.70 14.59
C THR A 82 -2.27 -8.28 14.57
N CYS A 83 -2.46 -7.56 13.46
CA CYS A 83 -2.20 -6.13 13.35
C CYS A 83 -3.49 -5.33 13.61
N TRP A 84 -3.43 -4.40 14.55
CA TRP A 84 -4.51 -3.49 14.91
C TRP A 84 -4.16 -2.08 14.45
N GLY A 85 -5.12 -1.36 13.87
CA GLY A 85 -5.01 0.07 13.56
C GLY A 85 -6.08 0.52 12.56
N LEU A 86 -6.15 1.82 12.29
CA LEU A 86 -7.06 2.35 11.28
C LEU A 86 -6.61 1.88 9.88
N GLY A 87 -7.49 1.21 9.13
CA GLY A 87 -7.16 0.69 7.79
C GLY A 87 -6.42 -0.65 7.79
N SER A 88 -6.34 -1.36 8.93
CA SER A 88 -5.63 -2.65 9.02
C SER A 88 -6.44 -3.86 8.51
N ALA A 89 -7.66 -3.66 8.01
CA ALA A 89 -8.60 -4.71 7.59
C ALA A 89 -9.25 -4.40 6.25
#